data_AF-A0A8S3TD19-F1
#
_entry.id   AF-A0A8S3TD19-F1
#
_cell.length_a   1.000
_cell.length_b   1.000
_cell.length_c   1.000
_cell.angle_alpha   90.00
_cell.angle_beta   90.00
_cell.angle_gamma   90.00
#
_symmetry.space_group_name_H-M   'P 1'
#
loop_
_entity.id
_entity.type
_entity.pdbx_description
1 polymer ?
#
loop_
_entity_poly.entity_id
_entity_poly.type
_entity_poly.pdbx_seq_one_letter_code
_entity_poly.pdbx_strand_id
1 'polypeptide(L)'
;MDKGQYVKLTVAIIITGMCFMMYCGVFNNIIELKWNFNTTLITLKLNTQLVEMKLNTEPFHSCTGLNCTNFFKSYFWKKNYKSVVFLGDSCMYRLFLAILGKKRPCKVRKQAGRCNLISYLGQQRRSNWTKPSSAEGPVGYGLTHPFCTDCSGCNSALFSCGEIKTEYISVEYARDVEIQSTIGNTTQEAVSLYFNSNFTNVCVVNSGFHDMVLPALTDQLYVKNVQFYVQHLVHTCQNVIWISTTAVRGDKGFPQNNRRIQLWNRLIKEMLRNKFPKVGFMDFFPISNSTKAHRDNVHLTAALYKLLAGIRLLISSEDIMDKGQYVKLTVAIIITGMCLLIYSGVFNNIVEIKWDTTLIKLNWNTRLIELKSNTVPFHSCTGRNCTNFLKSYFGKKTYKSVVFLGDSCMHRLFMAILEKKRPCKVIKQAFRCNLISYLGQQKLSNWTKPSSIEGPVLYGLTHPFCTDCSGCNSALFHCGETKIEYVSVEYARDVEIQSTIGNTTQEAVSLYLNSSFTNVCVVNSGIHDMMLPALTDQLYVQNVQFYVQHLVHICQNVIWISTTAVRGDKIFSQNNRRIQLWNRLIKGMIRDKFPKVGFMDLFPLSNSTKAHRDNVHLKPALYKLLASFFT
;
A
#
# COMPACT_ATOMS: atom_id res chain seq x y z
N MET A 1 20.61 2.24 -2.43
CA MET A 1 20.22 1.81 -3.78
C MET A 1 18.72 1.74 -3.92
N ASP A 2 18.16 2.82 -4.46
CA ASP A 2 16.86 2.84 -5.15
C ASP A 2 16.91 1.85 -6.35
N LYS A 3 15.76 1.32 -6.75
CA LYS A 3 15.55 0.47 -7.94
C LYS A 3 16.21 1.07 -9.19
N GLY A 4 16.15 2.39 -9.34
CA GLY A 4 16.87 3.12 -10.39
C GLY A 4 18.39 2.99 -10.29
N GLN A 5 18.95 2.97 -9.08
CA GLN A 5 20.39 2.79 -8.86
C GLN A 5 20.84 1.33 -9.05
N TYR A 6 19.99 0.35 -8.70
CA TYR A 6 20.31 -1.07 -8.93
C TYR A 6 20.30 -1.41 -10.42
N VAL A 7 19.27 -0.96 -11.17
CA VAL A 7 19.23 -1.12 -12.63
C VAL A 7 20.41 -0.40 -13.28
N LYS A 8 20.75 0.82 -12.85
CA LYS A 8 21.92 1.55 -13.37
C LYS A 8 23.24 0.86 -13.06
N LEU A 9 23.40 0.30 -11.85
CA LEU A 9 24.61 -0.43 -11.47
C LEU A 9 24.73 -1.77 -12.21
N THR A 10 23.64 -2.52 -12.34
CA THR A 10 23.62 -3.76 -13.12
C THR A 10 23.89 -3.48 -14.60
N VAL A 11 23.32 -2.41 -15.16
CA VAL A 11 23.61 -1.98 -16.55
C VAL A 11 25.05 -1.52 -16.70
N ALA A 12 25.59 -0.76 -15.75
CA ALA A 12 27.00 -0.36 -15.77
C ALA A 12 27.93 -1.57 -15.70
N ILE A 13 27.67 -2.54 -14.81
CA ILE A 13 28.45 -3.78 -14.69
C ILE A 13 28.35 -4.62 -15.97
N ILE A 14 27.16 -4.73 -16.57
CA ILE A 14 26.96 -5.46 -17.83
C ILE A 14 27.70 -4.75 -18.97
N ILE A 15 27.58 -3.43 -19.10
CA ILE A 15 28.29 -2.66 -20.14
C ILE A 15 29.79 -2.74 -19.93
N THR A 16 30.30 -2.55 -18.71
CA THR A 16 31.73 -2.64 -18.41
C THR A 16 32.27 -4.05 -18.63
N GLY A 17 31.52 -5.09 -18.23
CA GLY A 17 31.86 -6.49 -18.51
C GLY A 17 31.84 -6.79 -20.02
N MET A 18 30.87 -6.27 -20.77
CA MET A 18 30.80 -6.43 -22.22
C MET A 18 31.92 -5.66 -22.93
N CYS A 19 32.25 -4.44 -22.51
CA CYS A 19 33.39 -3.67 -23.03
C CYS A 19 34.72 -4.37 -22.74
N PHE A 20 34.88 -4.95 -21.55
CA PHE A 20 36.07 -5.75 -21.19
C PHE A 20 36.16 -7.02 -22.05
N MET A 21 35.05 -7.75 -22.23
CA MET A 21 35.05 -8.96 -23.05
C MET A 21 35.18 -8.69 -24.56
N MET A 22 34.72 -7.53 -25.04
CA MET A 22 34.99 -7.05 -26.41
C MET A 22 36.46 -6.66 -26.58
N TYR A 23 37.06 -5.99 -25.58
CA TYR A 23 38.48 -5.63 -25.58
C TYR A 23 39.40 -6.87 -25.51
N CYS A 24 38.99 -7.92 -24.80
CA CYS A 24 39.71 -9.20 -24.73
C CYS A 24 39.47 -10.13 -25.94
N GLY A 25 38.76 -9.70 -26.99
CA GLY A 25 38.56 -10.48 -28.22
C GLY A 25 37.61 -11.69 -28.09
N VAL A 26 36.86 -11.79 -26.99
CA VAL A 26 35.99 -12.95 -26.70
C VAL A 26 34.68 -12.90 -27.49
N PHE A 27 34.27 -11.73 -28.01
CA PHE A 27 33.00 -11.54 -28.71
C PHE A 27 33.13 -10.69 -29.98
N ASN A 28 33.76 -11.23 -31.03
CA ASN A 28 33.80 -10.60 -32.37
C ASN A 28 32.47 -10.75 -33.16
N ASN A 29 31.41 -11.29 -32.56
CA ASN A 29 30.19 -11.72 -33.28
C ASN A 29 28.88 -11.04 -32.80
N ILE A 30 28.94 -9.96 -32.02
CA ILE A 30 27.76 -9.17 -31.66
C ILE A 30 27.45 -8.20 -32.79
N ILE A 31 26.34 -8.43 -33.51
CA ILE A 31 25.91 -7.56 -34.61
C ILE A 31 25.06 -6.40 -34.09
N GLU A 32 24.15 -6.67 -33.15
CA GLU A 32 23.17 -5.67 -32.72
C GLU A 32 22.70 -5.90 -31.27
N LEU A 33 22.69 -4.83 -30.47
CA LEU A 33 22.07 -4.81 -29.14
C LEU A 33 20.96 -3.74 -29.14
N LYS A 34 19.71 -4.17 -29.00
CA LYS A 34 18.53 -3.29 -28.91
C LYS A 34 17.93 -3.39 -27.53
N TRP A 35 17.74 -2.25 -26.87
CA TRP A 35 17.01 -2.17 -25.61
C TRP A 35 15.74 -1.35 -25.77
N ASN A 36 14.59 -1.99 -25.52
CA ASN A 36 13.33 -1.30 -25.40
C ASN A 36 13.05 -0.93 -23.94
N PHE A 37 13.26 0.34 -23.60
CA PHE A 37 13.06 0.87 -22.25
C PHE A 37 11.61 0.75 -21.75
N ASN A 38 10.62 0.67 -22.65
CA ASN A 38 9.21 0.58 -22.29
C ASN A 38 8.78 -0.85 -21.96
N THR A 39 9.45 -1.86 -22.54
CA THR A 39 9.09 -3.29 -22.36
C THR A 39 10.11 -4.08 -21.55
N THR A 40 11.21 -3.42 -21.13
CA THR A 40 12.36 -4.04 -20.47
C THR A 40 12.94 -5.25 -21.24
N LEU A 41 12.70 -5.28 -22.55
CA LEU A 41 13.23 -6.30 -23.47
C LEU A 41 14.62 -5.87 -23.94
N ILE A 42 15.61 -6.71 -23.70
CA ILE A 42 16.92 -6.62 -24.34
C ILE A 42 16.95 -7.67 -25.44
N THR A 43 17.16 -7.23 -26.66
CA THR A 43 17.32 -8.09 -27.83
C THR A 43 18.79 -8.04 -28.24
N LEU A 44 19.46 -9.20 -28.16
CA LEU A 44 20.83 -9.38 -28.62
C LEU A 44 20.79 -10.18 -29.92
N LYS A 45 21.35 -9.62 -31.01
CA LYS A 45 21.51 -10.31 -32.28
C LYS A 45 22.98 -10.70 -32.44
N LEU A 46 23.24 -12.00 -32.36
CA LEU A 46 24.50 -12.64 -32.73
C LEU A 46 24.33 -13.19 -34.15
N ASN A 47 25.34 -13.16 -35.03
CA ASN A 47 25.34 -13.59 -36.44
C ASN A 47 24.05 -14.24 -37.00
N THR A 48 23.62 -15.39 -36.46
CA THR A 48 22.41 -16.11 -36.89
C THR A 48 21.33 -16.30 -35.82
N GLN A 49 21.52 -15.81 -34.59
CA GLN A 49 20.59 -16.00 -33.47
C GLN A 49 20.13 -14.69 -32.85
N LEU A 50 18.81 -14.56 -32.73
CA LEU A 50 18.15 -13.52 -31.95
C LEU A 50 17.89 -14.06 -30.54
N VAL A 51 18.55 -13.49 -29.55
CA VAL A 51 18.31 -13.80 -28.14
C VAL A 51 17.47 -12.67 -27.53
N GLU A 52 16.22 -12.99 -27.20
CA GLU A 52 15.31 -12.08 -26.52
C GLU A 52 15.34 -12.33 -25.02
N MET A 53 15.83 -11.36 -24.26
CA MET A 53 15.81 -11.38 -22.80
C MET A 53 14.77 -10.40 -22.29
N LYS A 54 13.66 -10.92 -21.78
CA LYS A 54 12.62 -10.13 -21.12
C LYS A 54 13.00 -9.94 -19.65
N LEU A 55 13.47 -8.75 -19.27
CA LEU A 55 13.71 -8.43 -17.87
C LEU A 55 12.35 -8.24 -17.19
N ASN A 56 11.87 -9.25 -16.48
CA ASN A 56 10.62 -9.13 -15.74
C ASN A 56 10.71 -7.98 -14.72
N THR A 57 9.75 -7.07 -14.80
CA THR A 57 9.61 -5.87 -14.00
C THR A 57 9.10 -6.22 -12.60
N GLU A 58 9.94 -5.93 -11.60
CA GLU A 58 9.85 -6.34 -10.18
C GLU A 58 10.32 -7.79 -9.95
N PRO A 59 11.55 -8.02 -9.46
CA PRO A 59 11.98 -9.37 -9.10
C PRO A 59 11.07 -9.88 -7.99
N PHE A 60 10.37 -10.99 -8.23
CA PHE A 60 9.70 -11.69 -7.15
C PHE A 60 10.73 -12.08 -6.10
N HIS A 61 10.54 -11.52 -4.92
CA HIS A 61 11.48 -11.58 -3.85
C HIS A 61 11.30 -12.91 -3.11
N SER A 62 12.20 -13.87 -3.37
CA SER A 62 12.26 -15.12 -2.61
C SER A 62 13.67 -15.50 -2.17
N CYS A 63 13.76 -16.27 -1.08
CA CYS A 63 15.00 -16.86 -0.59
C CYS A 63 14.73 -18.26 -0.02
N THR A 64 15.78 -19.07 0.13
CA THR A 64 15.69 -20.43 0.63
C THR A 64 16.77 -20.69 1.69
N GLY A 65 16.38 -21.33 2.78
CA GLY A 65 17.27 -21.73 3.88
C GLY A 65 17.99 -20.54 4.55
N LEU A 66 19.26 -20.74 4.90
CA LEU A 66 20.08 -19.74 5.61
C LEU A 66 20.44 -18.52 4.75
N ASN A 67 20.29 -18.61 3.42
CA ASN A 67 20.58 -17.53 2.49
C ASN A 67 19.53 -16.39 2.56
N CYS A 68 18.47 -16.56 3.34
CA CYS A 68 17.46 -15.52 3.59
C CYS A 68 18.00 -14.28 4.33
N THR A 69 19.21 -14.32 4.87
CA THR A 69 19.80 -13.14 5.56
C THR A 69 19.93 -11.94 4.62
N ASN A 70 20.48 -12.14 3.42
CA ASN A 70 20.68 -11.05 2.43
C ASN A 70 19.36 -10.55 1.85
N PHE A 71 18.38 -11.45 1.76
CA PHE A 71 17.02 -11.13 1.39
C PHE A 71 16.41 -10.12 2.37
N PHE A 72 16.46 -10.42 3.67
CA PHE A 72 16.00 -9.51 4.71
C PHE A 72 16.72 -8.16 4.64
N LYS A 73 18.06 -8.18 4.47
CA LYS A 73 18.84 -6.94 4.37
C LYS A 73 18.37 -6.04 3.25
N SER A 74 18.26 -6.59 2.05
CA SER A 74 17.97 -5.81 0.85
C SER A 74 16.54 -5.30 0.83
N TYR A 75 15.60 -6.07 1.37
CA TYR A 75 14.18 -5.78 1.31
C TYR A 75 13.69 -4.92 2.48
N PHE A 76 14.25 -5.10 3.69
CA PHE A 76 13.74 -4.49 4.93
C PHE A 76 14.67 -3.43 5.52
N TRP A 77 16.00 -3.59 5.45
CA TRP A 77 16.90 -2.76 6.27
C TRP A 77 16.96 -1.27 5.88
N LYS A 78 16.45 -0.90 4.70
CA LYS A 78 16.43 0.50 4.25
C LYS A 78 15.27 1.31 4.81
N LYS A 79 14.33 0.69 5.54
CA LYS A 79 13.11 1.37 6.02
C LYS A 79 13.07 1.37 7.55
N ASN A 80 12.79 2.53 8.14
CA ASN A 80 12.54 2.69 9.58
C ASN A 80 11.16 2.15 9.93
N TYR A 81 11.06 0.84 10.13
CA TYR A 81 9.83 0.20 10.58
C TYR A 81 9.61 0.40 12.07
N LYS A 82 8.39 0.82 12.40
CA LYS A 82 7.94 1.05 13.78
C LYS A 82 7.15 -0.13 14.34
N SER A 83 6.64 -1.02 13.49
CA SER A 83 5.84 -2.19 13.90
C SER A 83 6.09 -3.43 13.04
N VAL A 84 6.22 -4.59 13.67
CA VAL A 84 6.27 -5.90 13.00
C VAL A 84 5.28 -6.84 13.67
N VAL A 85 4.40 -7.46 12.89
CA VAL A 85 3.38 -8.37 13.37
C VAL A 85 3.63 -9.77 12.80
N PHE A 86 3.59 -10.78 13.66
CA PHE A 86 3.70 -12.18 13.32
C PHE A 86 2.31 -12.81 13.37
N LEU A 87 1.91 -13.45 12.29
CA LEU A 87 0.62 -14.08 12.11
C LEU A 87 0.82 -15.56 11.82
N GLY A 88 0.22 -16.42 12.63
CA GLY A 88 0.29 -17.85 12.40
C GLY A 88 -0.06 -18.70 13.60
N ASP A 89 0.21 -19.98 13.46
CA ASP A 89 0.02 -21.01 14.46
C ASP A 89 1.12 -21.01 15.55
N SER A 90 1.20 -22.11 16.28
CA SER A 90 2.16 -22.37 17.35
C SER A 90 3.62 -22.37 16.87
N CYS A 91 3.89 -22.74 15.61
CA CYS A 91 5.24 -22.66 15.04
C CYS A 91 5.65 -21.20 14.84
N MET A 92 4.73 -20.36 14.37
CA MET A 92 4.99 -18.92 14.25
C MET A 92 5.16 -18.25 15.62
N TYR A 93 4.37 -18.66 16.62
CA TYR A 93 4.52 -18.19 17.99
C TYR A 93 5.91 -18.49 18.56
N ARG A 94 6.41 -19.72 18.37
CA ARG A 94 7.76 -20.11 18.83
C ARG A 94 8.87 -19.32 18.13
N LEU A 95 8.72 -19.06 16.82
CA LEU A 95 9.65 -18.19 16.10
C LEU A 95 9.63 -16.77 16.67
N PHE A 96 8.45 -16.22 16.92
CA PHE A 96 8.27 -14.92 17.54
C PHE A 96 8.95 -14.83 18.92
N LEU A 97 8.76 -15.84 19.79
CA LEU A 97 9.43 -15.90 21.09
C LEU A 97 10.96 -15.98 20.96
N ALA A 98 11.47 -16.76 20.00
CA ALA A 98 12.91 -16.84 19.74
C ALA A 98 13.49 -15.50 19.26
N ILE A 99 12.72 -14.70 18.51
CA ILE A 99 13.09 -13.33 18.11
C ILE A 99 13.10 -12.39 19.31
N LEU A 100 12.07 -12.45 20.17
CA LEU A 100 12.00 -11.63 21.38
C LEU A 100 13.16 -11.93 22.34
N GLY A 101 13.53 -13.20 22.51
CA GLY A 101 14.63 -13.62 23.39
C GLY A 101 16.03 -13.11 22.97
N LYS A 102 16.18 -12.57 21.75
CA LYS A 102 17.41 -11.92 21.28
C LYS A 102 17.40 -10.40 21.41
N LYS A 103 16.24 -9.78 21.65
CA LYS A 103 16.10 -8.32 21.68
C LYS A 103 16.42 -7.76 23.07
N ARG A 104 16.65 -6.44 23.10
CA ARG A 104 16.61 -5.60 24.31
C ARG A 104 15.38 -5.94 25.18
N PRO A 105 15.39 -5.63 26.48
CA PRO A 105 14.23 -5.87 27.36
C PRO A 105 12.94 -5.31 26.74
N CYS A 106 12.08 -6.22 26.26
CA CYS A 106 10.79 -5.89 25.68
C CYS A 106 9.73 -5.85 26.77
N LYS A 107 8.87 -4.83 26.77
CA LYS A 107 7.75 -4.74 27.71
C LYS A 107 6.46 -5.20 27.02
N VAL A 108 5.74 -6.13 27.63
CA VAL A 108 4.38 -6.48 27.22
C VAL A 108 3.50 -5.25 27.38
N ARG A 109 2.76 -4.89 26.33
CA ARG A 109 1.81 -3.75 26.32
C ARG A 109 0.37 -4.22 26.29
N LYS A 110 0.12 -5.34 25.63
CA LYS A 110 -1.21 -5.93 25.47
C LYS A 110 -1.05 -7.43 25.33
N GLN A 111 -1.98 -8.20 25.88
CA GLN A 111 -2.00 -9.65 25.76
C GLN A 111 -3.45 -10.16 25.74
N ALA A 112 -3.66 -11.22 24.98
CA ALA A 112 -4.85 -12.04 25.00
C ALA A 112 -4.44 -13.50 25.14
N GLY A 113 -5.21 -14.24 25.93
CA GLY A 113 -5.25 -15.68 25.85
C GLY A 113 -6.13 -16.17 24.70
N ARG A 114 -6.47 -17.45 24.76
CA ARG A 114 -7.16 -18.19 23.69
C ARG A 114 -8.54 -17.64 23.32
N CYS A 115 -9.31 -17.15 24.30
CA CYS A 115 -10.73 -16.81 24.14
C CYS A 115 -11.05 -15.31 24.19
N ASN A 116 -10.04 -14.44 24.20
CA ASN A 116 -10.22 -12.99 24.27
C ASN A 116 -9.50 -12.26 23.13
N LEU A 117 -9.18 -12.96 22.03
CA LEU A 117 -8.54 -12.37 20.87
C LEU A 117 -9.40 -11.24 20.26
N ILE A 118 -10.70 -11.43 20.11
CA ILE A 118 -11.59 -10.37 19.57
C ILE A 118 -11.57 -9.08 20.40
N SER A 119 -11.55 -9.20 21.73
CA SER A 119 -11.42 -8.07 22.66
C SER A 119 -10.03 -7.44 22.55
N TYR A 120 -9.00 -8.26 22.35
CA TYR A 120 -7.66 -7.79 22.02
C TYR A 120 -7.62 -7.03 20.69
N LEU A 121 -8.43 -7.37 19.70
CA LEU A 121 -8.53 -6.61 18.46
C LEU A 121 -9.35 -5.31 18.61
N GLY A 122 -9.95 -5.07 19.79
CA GLY A 122 -10.81 -3.90 20.04
C GLY A 122 -12.12 -3.96 19.25
N GLN A 123 -12.57 -5.16 18.90
CA GLN A 123 -13.77 -5.37 18.09
C GLN A 123 -14.90 -5.99 18.90
N GLN A 124 -16.13 -5.74 18.49
CA GLN A 124 -17.30 -6.39 19.06
C GLN A 124 -17.49 -7.76 18.43
N ARG A 125 -17.77 -8.76 19.27
CA ARG A 125 -18.15 -10.09 18.82
C ARG A 125 -19.47 -10.03 18.07
N ARG A 126 -19.60 -10.87 17.05
CA ARG A 126 -20.91 -11.15 16.47
C ARG A 126 -21.79 -11.84 17.52
N SER A 127 -23.09 -11.59 17.49
CA SER A 127 -24.05 -12.28 18.38
C SER A 127 -24.11 -13.78 18.10
N ASN A 128 -24.10 -14.14 16.81
CA ASN A 128 -24.16 -15.52 16.34
C ASN A 128 -22.84 -15.89 15.65
N TRP A 129 -22.15 -16.88 16.20
CA TRP A 129 -20.98 -17.47 15.55
C TRP A 129 -21.41 -18.41 14.44
N THR A 130 -20.83 -18.23 13.24
CA THR A 130 -21.10 -19.12 12.11
C THR A 130 -20.07 -20.24 12.09
N LYS A 131 -20.52 -21.51 12.15
CA LYS A 131 -19.62 -22.66 12.12
C LYS A 131 -18.83 -22.74 10.80
N PRO A 132 -17.56 -23.19 10.80
CA PRO A 132 -16.80 -23.38 9.56
C PRO A 132 -17.44 -24.42 8.65
N SER A 133 -17.24 -24.23 7.34
CA SER A 133 -17.45 -25.30 6.35
C SER A 133 -16.37 -26.39 6.44
N SER A 134 -16.51 -27.46 5.67
CA SER A 134 -15.54 -28.57 5.62
C SER A 134 -14.17 -28.21 5.02
N ALA A 135 -14.00 -26.98 4.54
CA ALA A 135 -12.76 -26.43 3.97
C ALA A 135 -12.27 -25.18 4.72
N GLU A 136 -12.78 -24.92 5.92
CA GLU A 136 -12.40 -23.82 6.80
C GLU A 136 -12.06 -24.34 8.19
N GLY A 137 -11.14 -23.69 8.89
CA GLY A 137 -10.97 -23.90 10.33
C GLY A 137 -11.93 -23.02 11.14
N PRO A 138 -12.11 -23.27 12.45
CA PRO A 138 -11.36 -24.22 13.28
C PRO A 138 -11.83 -25.68 13.14
N VAL A 139 -11.00 -26.64 13.57
CA VAL A 139 -11.39 -28.06 13.66
C VAL A 139 -11.29 -28.65 15.07
N GLY A 140 -10.70 -27.94 16.02
CA GLY A 140 -10.43 -28.42 17.37
C GLY A 140 -11.22 -27.69 18.45
N TYR A 141 -10.50 -26.93 19.26
CA TYR A 141 -11.07 -26.24 20.42
C TYR A 141 -11.97 -25.06 20.04
N GLY A 142 -11.56 -24.21 19.11
CA GLY A 142 -12.36 -23.11 18.56
C GLY A 142 -13.66 -23.59 17.90
N LEU A 143 -13.68 -24.84 17.38
CA LEU A 143 -14.91 -25.45 16.86
C LEU A 143 -15.93 -25.75 17.96
N THR A 144 -15.45 -26.15 19.14
CA THR A 144 -16.27 -26.47 20.32
C THR A 144 -16.47 -25.28 21.25
N HIS A 145 -15.65 -24.23 21.09
CA HIS A 145 -15.67 -23.00 21.89
C HIS A 145 -15.64 -21.79 20.94
N PRO A 146 -16.80 -21.37 20.42
CA PRO A 146 -16.91 -20.21 19.54
C PRO A 146 -16.17 -18.98 20.06
N PHE A 147 -15.51 -18.24 19.18
CA PHE A 147 -14.67 -17.07 19.51
C PHE A 147 -13.37 -17.36 20.30
N CYS A 148 -12.97 -18.63 20.40
CA CYS A 148 -11.66 -19.04 20.90
C CYS A 148 -10.78 -19.59 19.77
N THR A 149 -9.47 -19.44 19.90
CA THR A 149 -8.51 -19.97 18.92
C THR A 149 -8.21 -21.45 19.12
N ASP A 150 -7.91 -22.22 18.07
CA ASP A 150 -7.46 -23.63 18.17
C ASP A 150 -6.08 -23.74 18.81
N CYS A 151 -5.22 -22.74 18.63
CA CYS A 151 -3.86 -22.77 19.09
C CYS A 151 -3.77 -22.71 20.63
N SER A 152 -3.29 -23.80 21.25
CA SER A 152 -3.10 -23.90 22.70
C SER A 152 -1.78 -23.24 23.14
N GLY A 153 -1.84 -22.33 24.11
CA GLY A 153 -0.66 -21.62 24.63
C GLY A 153 -0.12 -20.50 23.72
N CYS A 154 -0.79 -20.21 22.61
CA CYS A 154 -0.40 -19.22 21.62
C CYS A 154 -1.03 -17.85 21.94
N ASN A 155 -0.61 -17.27 23.07
CA ASN A 155 -1.18 -16.00 23.53
C ASN A 155 -0.80 -14.87 22.58
N SER A 156 -1.79 -14.24 21.96
CA SER A 156 -1.60 -13.02 21.17
C SER A 156 -1.09 -11.91 22.07
N ALA A 157 -0.02 -11.22 21.66
CA ALA A 157 0.63 -10.24 22.53
C ALA A 157 1.39 -9.17 21.74
N LEU A 158 1.27 -7.93 22.20
CA LEU A 158 2.00 -6.76 21.71
C LEU A 158 3.12 -6.42 22.68
N PHE A 159 4.35 -6.40 22.17
CA PHE A 159 5.56 -6.01 22.90
C PHE A 159 6.11 -4.70 22.36
N SER A 160 6.69 -3.91 23.26
CA SER A 160 7.46 -2.71 22.95
C SER A 160 8.93 -2.99 23.24
N CYS A 161 9.75 -3.03 22.20
CA CYS A 161 11.17 -3.35 22.25
C CYS A 161 11.97 -2.10 21.82
N GLY A 162 12.01 -1.08 22.68
CA GLY A 162 12.47 0.27 22.30
C GLY A 162 11.45 0.95 21.38
N GLU A 163 11.91 1.50 20.26
CA GLU A 163 11.07 2.21 19.29
C GLU A 163 10.17 1.28 18.45
N ILE A 164 10.46 -0.03 18.47
CA ILE A 164 9.79 -1.00 17.61
C ILE A 164 8.76 -1.77 18.42
N LYS A 165 7.53 -1.76 17.91
CA LYS A 165 6.45 -2.63 18.35
C LYS A 165 6.58 -3.98 17.66
N THR A 166 6.61 -5.05 18.43
CA THR A 166 6.59 -6.43 17.88
C THR A 166 5.36 -7.12 18.43
N GLU A 167 4.53 -7.68 17.57
CA GLU A 167 3.25 -8.27 17.94
C GLU A 167 3.14 -9.69 17.39
N TYR A 168 2.49 -10.58 18.13
CA TYR A 168 2.03 -11.86 17.62
C TYR A 168 0.52 -11.94 17.73
N ILE A 169 -0.14 -12.42 16.67
CA ILE A 169 -1.57 -12.71 16.65
C ILE A 169 -1.76 -14.13 16.11
N SER A 170 -2.44 -14.98 16.88
CA SER A 170 -2.78 -16.34 16.47
C SER A 170 -3.75 -16.33 15.29
N VAL A 171 -3.35 -16.94 14.18
CA VAL A 171 -4.21 -17.23 13.01
C VAL A 171 -3.75 -18.56 12.46
N GLU A 172 -4.54 -19.62 12.65
CA GLU A 172 -4.05 -20.99 12.47
C GLU A 172 -4.33 -21.54 11.07
N TYR A 173 -5.48 -21.18 10.50
CA TYR A 173 -5.94 -21.68 9.22
C TYR A 173 -5.77 -20.64 8.10
N ALA A 174 -5.66 -21.09 6.85
CA ALA A 174 -5.59 -20.17 5.72
C ALA A 174 -6.91 -19.41 5.52
N ARG A 175 -8.03 -20.07 5.87
CA ARG A 175 -9.35 -19.47 6.02
C ARG A 175 -9.96 -19.96 7.33
N ASP A 176 -10.17 -19.03 8.23
CA ASP A 176 -10.39 -19.30 9.64
C ASP A 176 -11.60 -18.49 10.12
N VAL A 177 -12.58 -19.16 10.73
CA VAL A 177 -13.79 -18.50 11.26
C VAL A 177 -13.84 -18.50 12.78
N GLU A 178 -12.74 -18.78 13.48
CA GLU A 178 -12.63 -18.73 14.95
C GLU A 178 -13.09 -17.38 15.49
N ILE A 179 -12.56 -16.29 14.92
CA ILE A 179 -12.75 -14.93 15.40
C ILE A 179 -13.62 -14.15 14.41
N GLN A 180 -14.90 -14.01 14.73
CA GLN A 180 -15.87 -13.23 13.97
C GLN A 180 -16.26 -11.98 14.73
N SER A 181 -16.26 -10.84 14.04
CA SER A 181 -16.71 -9.56 14.59
C SER A 181 -18.05 -9.16 13.98
N THR A 182 -18.64 -8.06 14.45
CA THR A 182 -19.83 -7.47 13.82
C THR A 182 -19.60 -6.99 12.39
N ILE A 183 -18.33 -6.85 11.97
CA ILE A 183 -17.91 -6.29 10.67
C ILE A 183 -16.96 -7.20 9.88
N GLY A 184 -16.61 -8.37 10.40
CA GLY A 184 -15.74 -9.35 9.74
C GLY A 184 -16.19 -10.78 10.03
N ASN A 185 -16.24 -11.62 9.01
CA ASN A 185 -16.78 -12.99 9.08
C ASN A 185 -15.70 -14.04 9.32
N THR A 186 -14.43 -13.68 9.17
CA THR A 186 -13.27 -14.55 9.33
C THR A 186 -12.25 -13.90 10.28
N THR A 187 -11.40 -14.73 10.88
CA THR A 187 -10.26 -14.29 11.68
C THR A 187 -9.33 -13.39 10.85
N GLN A 188 -9.12 -13.69 9.57
CA GLN A 188 -8.31 -12.89 8.65
C GLN A 188 -8.90 -11.49 8.44
N GLU A 189 -10.21 -11.38 8.21
CA GLU A 189 -10.91 -10.09 8.08
C GLU A 189 -10.83 -9.29 9.38
N ALA A 190 -11.10 -9.92 10.53
CA ALA A 190 -11.00 -9.25 11.84
C ALA A 190 -9.60 -8.70 12.09
N VAL A 191 -8.56 -9.49 11.81
CA VAL A 191 -7.15 -9.06 11.96
C VAL A 191 -6.79 -7.93 10.98
N SER A 192 -7.25 -8.03 9.73
CA SER A 192 -7.07 -6.96 8.73
C SER A 192 -7.72 -5.65 9.17
N LEU A 193 -8.95 -5.70 9.69
CA LEU A 193 -9.66 -4.52 10.19
C LEU A 193 -8.94 -3.88 11.38
N TYR A 194 -8.39 -4.70 12.28
CA TYR A 194 -7.55 -4.21 13.38
C TYR A 194 -6.31 -3.45 12.88
N PHE A 195 -5.63 -3.94 11.84
CA PHE A 195 -4.47 -3.26 11.25
C PHE A 195 -4.84 -1.98 10.50
N ASN A 196 -6.03 -1.91 9.91
CA ASN A 196 -6.47 -0.68 9.26
C ASN A 196 -6.57 0.48 10.28
N SER A 197 -6.91 0.17 11.55
CA SER A 197 -6.92 1.14 12.65
C SER A 197 -5.54 1.37 13.29
N ASN A 198 -4.61 0.43 13.14
CA ASN A 198 -3.29 0.45 13.76
C ASN A 198 -2.22 0.22 12.69
N PHE A 199 -1.66 1.30 12.17
CA PHE A 199 -0.68 1.26 11.08
C PHE A 199 0.43 0.21 11.32
N THR A 200 0.43 -0.84 10.49
CA THR A 200 1.38 -1.96 10.56
C THR A 200 2.39 -1.90 9.42
N ASN A 201 3.69 -1.86 9.76
CA ASN A 201 4.72 -1.77 8.72
C ASN A 201 5.04 -3.11 8.04
N VAL A 202 5.15 -4.19 8.82
CA VAL A 202 5.56 -5.50 8.30
C VAL A 202 4.69 -6.58 8.91
N CYS A 203 4.09 -7.40 8.06
CA CYS A 203 3.38 -8.61 8.46
C CYS A 203 4.21 -9.84 8.04
N VAL A 204 4.58 -10.66 9.01
CA VAL A 204 5.31 -11.92 8.82
C VAL A 204 4.33 -13.06 9.07
N VAL A 205 4.04 -13.84 8.04
CA VAL A 205 2.84 -14.68 8.00
C VAL A 205 3.20 -16.10 7.60
N ASN A 206 2.67 -17.06 8.34
CA ASN A 206 2.52 -18.44 7.92
C ASN A 206 1.19 -18.93 8.49
N SER A 207 0.36 -19.55 7.67
CA SER A 207 -0.90 -20.10 8.13
C SER A 207 -1.28 -21.32 7.31
N GLY A 208 -2.17 -22.14 7.87
CA GLY A 208 -2.74 -23.29 7.22
C GLY A 208 -1.83 -24.52 7.21
N PHE A 209 -0.95 -24.65 8.20
CA PHE A 209 -0.33 -25.94 8.50
C PHE A 209 -1.41 -26.97 8.92
N HIS A 210 -2.37 -26.53 9.74
CA HIS A 210 -3.47 -27.35 10.26
C HIS A 210 -4.60 -27.59 9.25
N ASP A 211 -4.63 -26.86 8.12
CA ASP A 211 -5.55 -27.06 7.01
C ASP A 211 -5.48 -28.48 6.41
N MET A 212 -4.37 -29.21 6.60
CA MET A 212 -4.20 -30.57 6.06
C MET A 212 -5.18 -31.61 6.62
N VAL A 213 -5.82 -31.32 7.76
CA VAL A 213 -6.84 -32.18 8.36
C VAL A 213 -8.24 -31.93 7.77
N LEU A 214 -8.43 -30.87 6.99
CA LEU A 214 -9.73 -30.49 6.44
C LEU A 214 -10.11 -31.43 5.29
N PRO A 215 -11.21 -32.20 5.40
CA PRO A 215 -11.50 -33.29 4.46
C PRO A 215 -11.85 -32.79 3.05
N ALA A 216 -12.47 -31.60 2.93
CA ALA A 216 -12.86 -31.04 1.64
C ALA A 216 -11.79 -30.13 1.03
N LEU A 217 -10.65 -29.94 1.70
CA LEU A 217 -9.64 -28.99 1.26
C LEU A 217 -8.70 -29.60 0.20
N THR A 218 -8.94 -29.22 -1.04
CA THR A 218 -8.03 -29.49 -2.16
C THR A 218 -6.85 -28.52 -2.16
N ASP A 219 -5.77 -28.88 -2.86
CA ASP A 219 -4.59 -28.01 -2.94
C ASP A 219 -4.90 -26.67 -3.62
N GLN A 220 -5.79 -26.65 -4.61
CA GLN A 220 -6.26 -25.43 -5.26
C GLN A 220 -7.13 -24.58 -4.33
N LEU A 221 -7.98 -25.21 -3.51
CA LEU A 221 -8.80 -24.49 -2.54
C LEU A 221 -7.93 -23.88 -1.43
N TYR A 222 -6.90 -24.61 -0.97
CA TYR A 222 -5.89 -24.07 -0.06
C TYR A 222 -5.19 -22.83 -0.65
N VAL A 223 -4.75 -22.89 -1.91
CA VAL A 223 -4.13 -21.74 -2.59
C VAL A 223 -5.10 -20.54 -2.69
N LYS A 224 -6.40 -20.79 -2.94
CA LYS A 224 -7.43 -19.74 -2.94
C LYS A 224 -7.63 -19.13 -1.55
N ASN A 225 -7.62 -19.94 -0.49
CA ASN A 225 -7.72 -19.47 0.89
C ASN A 225 -6.51 -18.60 1.28
N VAL A 226 -5.29 -19.03 0.93
CA VAL A 226 -4.09 -18.21 1.13
C VAL A 226 -4.15 -16.92 0.30
N GLN A 227 -4.61 -16.98 -0.96
CA GLN A 227 -4.78 -15.78 -1.79
C GLN A 227 -5.76 -14.79 -1.13
N PHE A 228 -6.90 -15.27 -0.61
CA PHE A 228 -7.87 -14.46 0.14
C PHE A 228 -7.19 -13.78 1.34
N TYR A 229 -6.44 -14.54 2.15
CA TYR A 229 -5.75 -13.98 3.30
C TYR A 229 -4.71 -12.93 2.90
N VAL A 230 -3.85 -13.23 1.92
CA VAL A 230 -2.82 -12.31 1.45
C VAL A 230 -3.43 -11.04 0.89
N GLN A 231 -4.57 -11.11 0.20
CA GLN A 231 -5.29 -9.94 -0.31
C GLN A 231 -5.64 -8.97 0.82
N HIS A 232 -6.16 -9.45 1.95
CA HIS A 232 -6.43 -8.59 3.12
C HIS A 232 -5.17 -7.95 3.69
N LEU A 233 -4.08 -8.71 3.78
CA LEU A 233 -2.83 -8.24 4.37
C LEU A 233 -2.11 -7.20 3.50
N VAL A 234 -2.10 -7.36 2.17
CA VAL A 234 -1.45 -6.36 1.29
C VAL A 234 -2.17 -5.02 1.28
N HIS A 235 -3.43 -4.97 1.71
CA HIS A 235 -4.19 -3.73 1.88
C HIS A 235 -3.89 -3.01 3.21
N THR A 236 -3.36 -3.71 4.21
CA THR A 236 -3.23 -3.20 5.58
C THR A 236 -1.79 -3.13 6.08
N CYS A 237 -0.92 -4.00 5.57
CA CYS A 237 0.49 -4.04 5.89
C CYS A 237 1.32 -3.38 4.80
N GLN A 238 2.28 -2.52 5.15
CA GLN A 238 3.15 -1.89 4.15
C GLN A 238 4.03 -2.91 3.40
N ASN A 239 4.42 -4.00 4.06
CA ASN A 239 5.15 -5.12 3.47
C ASN A 239 4.63 -6.42 4.08
N VAL A 240 4.52 -7.47 3.27
CA VAL A 240 4.11 -8.81 3.70
C VAL A 240 5.21 -9.79 3.38
N ILE A 241 5.53 -10.65 4.33
CA ILE A 241 6.46 -11.77 4.20
C ILE A 241 5.65 -13.03 4.44
N TRP A 242 5.56 -13.89 3.43
CA TRP A 242 5.05 -15.24 3.59
C TRP A 242 6.22 -16.18 3.91
N ILE A 243 6.20 -16.79 5.08
CA ILE A 243 7.10 -17.87 5.46
C ILE A 243 6.47 -19.18 4.99
N SER A 244 7.24 -20.01 4.28
CA SER A 244 6.82 -21.34 3.86
C SER A 244 6.48 -22.21 5.06
N THR A 245 5.51 -23.10 4.90
CA THR A 245 5.22 -24.14 5.87
C THR A 245 6.44 -25.05 6.04
N THR A 246 6.90 -25.25 7.27
CA THR A 246 8.08 -26.09 7.57
C THR A 246 7.76 -27.56 7.36
N ALA A 247 8.78 -28.38 7.10
CA ALA A 247 8.66 -29.82 7.09
C ALA A 247 8.17 -30.36 8.44
N VAL A 248 7.64 -31.57 8.45
CA VAL A 248 7.28 -32.35 9.64
C VAL A 248 8.29 -33.47 9.88
N ARG A 249 8.34 -33.97 11.12
CA ARG A 249 9.10 -35.18 11.46
C ARG A 249 8.53 -36.43 10.77
N GLY A 250 7.22 -36.47 10.54
CA GLY A 250 6.52 -37.57 9.87
C GLY A 250 6.03 -38.64 10.85
N ASP A 251 5.59 -38.22 12.04
CA ASP A 251 5.08 -39.12 13.07
C ASP A 251 3.76 -39.78 12.62
N LYS A 252 3.59 -41.07 12.95
CA LYS A 252 2.34 -41.78 12.67
C LYS A 252 1.18 -41.15 13.45
N GLY A 253 0.00 -41.07 12.83
CA GLY A 253 -1.22 -40.54 13.44
C GLY A 253 -1.49 -39.05 13.15
N PHE A 254 -0.57 -38.36 12.47
CA PHE A 254 -0.75 -36.98 12.07
C PHE A 254 -1.03 -36.88 10.56
N PRO A 255 -1.99 -36.04 10.11
CA PRO A 255 -2.33 -35.91 8.68
C PRO A 255 -1.27 -35.16 7.87
N GLN A 256 -0.38 -34.41 8.54
CA GLN A 256 0.63 -33.62 7.87
C GLN A 256 1.73 -34.49 7.25
N ASN A 257 2.08 -34.19 6.00
CA ASN A 257 3.11 -34.92 5.28
C ASN A 257 3.96 -34.00 4.42
N ASN A 258 5.27 -34.30 4.36
CA ASN A 258 6.26 -33.47 3.68
C ASN A 258 6.02 -33.31 2.19
N ARG A 259 5.48 -34.33 1.51
CA ARG A 259 5.15 -34.27 0.08
C ARG A 259 4.11 -33.19 -0.22
N ARG A 260 3.01 -33.15 0.55
CA ARG A 260 1.96 -32.14 0.38
C ARG A 260 2.44 -30.75 0.79
N ILE A 261 3.25 -30.64 1.85
CA ILE A 261 3.83 -29.35 2.28
C ILE A 261 4.70 -28.75 1.17
N GLN A 262 5.58 -29.54 0.54
CA GLN A 262 6.40 -29.08 -0.58
C GLN A 262 5.55 -28.60 -1.76
N LEU A 263 4.50 -29.37 -2.10
CA LEU A 263 3.56 -28.99 -3.15
C LEU A 263 2.87 -27.65 -2.83
N TRP A 264 2.32 -27.50 -1.64
CA TRP A 264 1.69 -26.26 -1.18
C TRP A 264 2.66 -25.09 -1.20
N ASN A 265 3.87 -25.23 -0.66
CA ASN A 265 4.88 -24.17 -0.69
C ASN A 265 5.22 -23.72 -2.11
N ARG A 266 5.34 -24.67 -3.06
CA ARG A 266 5.55 -24.35 -4.47
C ARG A 266 4.37 -23.58 -5.07
N LEU A 267 3.14 -24.07 -4.86
CA LEU A 267 1.93 -23.43 -5.39
C LEU A 267 1.71 -22.03 -4.80
N ILE A 268 1.97 -21.83 -3.51
CA ILE A 268 1.91 -20.52 -2.86
C ILE A 268 2.99 -19.60 -3.41
N LYS A 269 4.23 -20.08 -3.58
CA LYS A 269 5.31 -19.28 -4.18
C LYS A 269 4.95 -18.82 -5.59
N GLU A 270 4.40 -19.70 -6.41
CA GLU A 270 3.91 -19.38 -7.77
C GLU A 270 2.76 -18.37 -7.72
N MET A 271 1.79 -18.58 -6.83
CA MET A 271 0.65 -17.67 -6.64
C MET A 271 1.10 -16.27 -6.21
N LEU A 272 1.99 -16.16 -5.22
CA LEU A 272 2.53 -14.89 -4.74
C LEU A 272 3.32 -14.19 -5.84
N ARG A 273 4.16 -14.92 -6.58
CA ARG A 273 4.90 -14.37 -7.72
C ARG A 273 4.00 -13.74 -8.76
N ASN A 274 2.88 -14.41 -9.07
CA ASN A 274 2.00 -14.00 -10.17
C ASN A 274 0.98 -12.93 -9.75
N LYS A 275 0.43 -13.02 -8.53
CA LYS A 275 -0.67 -12.16 -8.07
C LYS A 275 -0.24 -11.07 -7.10
N PHE A 276 0.85 -11.29 -6.35
CA PHE A 276 1.31 -10.39 -5.31
C PHE A 276 2.83 -10.21 -5.34
N PRO A 277 3.42 -9.65 -6.41
CA PRO A 277 4.87 -9.59 -6.60
C PRO A 277 5.62 -8.79 -5.52
N LYS A 278 4.89 -8.01 -4.72
CA LYS A 278 5.39 -7.26 -3.57
C LYS A 278 5.42 -8.06 -2.26
N VAL A 279 4.97 -9.31 -2.26
CA VAL A 279 5.04 -10.18 -1.09
C VAL A 279 6.34 -10.96 -1.15
N GLY A 280 7.15 -10.86 -0.10
CA GLY A 280 8.36 -11.66 0.04
C GLY A 280 8.02 -13.10 0.39
N PHE A 281 8.76 -14.08 -0.16
CA PHE A 281 8.58 -15.49 0.18
C PHE A 281 9.85 -16.10 0.77
N MET A 282 9.75 -16.69 1.95
CA MET A 282 10.89 -17.31 2.65
C MET A 282 10.68 -18.81 2.77
N ASP A 283 11.55 -19.56 2.10
CA ASP A 283 11.48 -21.00 2.09
C ASP A 283 12.37 -21.62 3.17
N PHE A 284 11.76 -21.93 4.31
CA PHE A 284 12.37 -22.64 5.43
C PHE A 284 12.14 -24.16 5.37
N PHE A 285 11.43 -24.67 4.36
CA PHE A 285 11.24 -26.11 4.23
C PHE A 285 12.57 -26.87 4.21
N PRO A 286 13.59 -26.53 3.40
CA PRO A 286 14.81 -27.32 3.30
C PRO A 286 15.60 -27.42 4.60
N ILE A 287 15.64 -26.34 5.41
CA ILE A 287 16.36 -26.35 6.69
C ILE A 287 15.59 -27.12 7.77
N SER A 288 14.26 -27.17 7.68
CA SER A 288 13.42 -27.97 8.57
C SER A 288 13.29 -29.44 8.19
N ASN A 289 13.70 -29.84 6.96
CA ASN A 289 13.55 -31.20 6.43
C ASN A 289 14.63 -32.16 6.95
N SER A 290 14.83 -32.19 8.26
CA SER A 290 15.69 -33.13 8.96
C SER A 290 14.96 -33.59 10.21
N THR A 291 14.96 -34.88 10.53
CA THR A 291 14.33 -35.38 11.77
C THR A 291 14.92 -34.75 13.03
N LYS A 292 16.21 -34.40 13.01
CA LYS A 292 16.90 -33.69 14.11
C LYS A 292 16.47 -32.21 14.25
N ALA A 293 15.76 -31.67 13.25
CA ALA A 293 15.22 -30.31 13.29
C ALA A 293 14.00 -30.18 14.22
N HIS A 294 13.40 -31.30 14.65
CA HIS A 294 12.08 -31.35 15.25
C HIS A 294 12.09 -31.81 16.71
N ARG A 295 11.28 -31.14 17.55
CA ARG A 295 10.99 -31.57 18.93
C ARG A 295 9.85 -32.59 18.96
N ASP A 296 8.80 -32.33 18.21
CA ASP A 296 7.63 -33.19 18.00
C ASP A 296 7.29 -33.22 16.50
N ASN A 297 6.13 -33.71 16.08
CA ASN A 297 5.82 -33.84 14.66
C ASN A 297 5.93 -32.51 13.88
N VAL A 298 5.60 -31.38 14.51
CA VAL A 298 5.38 -30.10 13.83
C VAL A 298 6.33 -29.01 14.30
N HIS A 299 6.70 -29.01 15.59
CA HIS A 299 7.52 -27.97 16.18
C HIS A 299 9.00 -28.22 16.01
N LEU A 300 9.72 -27.19 15.56
CA LEU A 300 11.17 -27.22 15.48
C LEU A 300 11.82 -27.24 16.87
N THR A 301 13.07 -27.68 16.93
CA THR A 301 13.88 -27.56 18.15
C THR A 301 14.11 -26.08 18.48
N ALA A 302 14.30 -25.79 19.77
CA ALA A 302 14.63 -24.43 20.22
C ALA A 302 15.92 -23.88 19.56
N ALA A 303 16.90 -24.75 19.29
CA ALA A 303 18.13 -24.39 18.59
C ALA A 303 17.84 -23.90 17.16
N LEU A 304 16.96 -24.61 16.44
CA LEU A 304 16.60 -24.20 15.09
C LEU A 304 15.75 -22.92 15.07
N TYR A 305 14.78 -22.74 15.99
CA TYR A 305 14.08 -21.45 16.12
C TYR A 305 15.05 -20.30 16.43
N LYS A 306 16.04 -20.52 17.32
CA LYS A 306 17.09 -19.52 17.59
C LYS A 306 17.95 -19.23 16.35
N LEU A 307 18.23 -20.24 15.53
CA LEU A 307 18.95 -20.07 14.26
C LEU A 307 18.12 -19.24 13.27
N LEU A 308 16.85 -19.58 13.06
CA LEU A 308 15.92 -18.84 12.19
C LEU A 308 15.71 -17.40 12.67
N ALA A 309 15.52 -17.18 13.97
CA ALA A 309 15.49 -15.85 14.57
C ALA A 309 16.82 -15.08 14.40
N GLY A 310 17.93 -15.81 14.21
CA GLY A 310 19.27 -15.28 13.93
C GLY A 310 19.54 -14.92 12.47
N ILE A 311 18.71 -15.37 11.53
CA ILE A 311 18.69 -14.87 10.15
C ILE A 311 18.26 -13.41 10.22
N ARG A 312 19.20 -12.51 10.56
CA ARG A 312 19.07 -11.09 10.97
C ARG A 312 17.68 -10.49 10.71
N LEU A 313 16.72 -10.93 11.51
CA LEU A 313 15.36 -10.42 11.63
C LEU A 313 15.34 -9.23 12.61
N LEU A 314 16.52 -8.79 13.03
CA LEU A 314 16.72 -7.71 13.99
C LEU A 314 16.41 -6.39 13.32
N ILE A 315 15.13 -6.03 13.44
CA ILE A 315 14.70 -4.65 13.52
C ILE A 315 15.40 -4.07 14.76
N SER A 316 16.64 -3.62 14.64
CA SER A 316 17.25 -2.66 15.54
C SER A 316 17.51 -1.40 14.72
N SER A 317 17.08 -0.26 15.25
CA SER A 317 17.42 1.07 14.71
C SER A 317 18.89 1.44 14.94
N GLU A 318 19.63 0.61 15.67
CA GLU A 318 21.05 0.76 15.96
C GLU A 318 21.83 -0.40 15.33
N ASP A 319 22.05 -0.25 14.04
CA ASP A 319 23.34 -0.46 13.39
C ASP A 319 23.33 0.56 12.26
N ILE A 320 23.50 1.82 12.64
CA ILE A 320 24.04 2.81 11.72
C ILE A 320 25.45 2.28 11.41
N MET A 321 25.54 1.37 10.43
CA MET A 321 26.71 1.39 9.57
C MET A 321 26.69 2.79 9.01
N ASP A 322 27.56 3.60 9.61
CA ASP A 322 27.85 4.97 9.29
C ASP A 322 27.62 5.18 7.79
N LYS A 323 26.76 6.14 7.42
CA LYS A 323 26.59 6.51 6.01
C LYS A 323 27.97 6.81 5.38
N GLY A 324 28.97 7.15 6.20
CA GLY A 324 30.39 7.15 5.88
C GLY A 324 30.94 5.87 5.23
N GLN A 325 30.55 4.65 5.62
CA GLN A 325 31.10 3.41 5.04
C GLN A 325 30.53 3.05 3.67
N TYR A 326 29.26 3.35 3.38
CA TYR A 326 28.69 3.12 2.04
C TYR A 326 29.11 4.18 1.04
N VAL A 327 29.27 5.44 1.49
CA VAL A 327 29.95 6.46 0.70
C VAL A 327 31.39 6.03 0.48
N LYS A 328 32.13 5.57 1.50
CA LYS A 328 33.50 5.04 1.35
C LYS A 328 33.59 3.83 0.41
N LEU A 329 32.63 2.90 0.37
CA LEU A 329 32.67 1.74 -0.54
C LEU A 329 32.31 2.11 -1.98
N THR A 330 31.30 2.97 -2.17
CA THR A 330 30.94 3.48 -3.51
C THR A 330 32.04 4.39 -4.04
N VAL A 331 32.62 5.23 -3.18
CA VAL A 331 33.79 6.08 -3.46
C VAL A 331 35.03 5.21 -3.66
N ALA A 332 35.25 4.12 -2.93
CA ALA A 332 36.36 3.22 -3.17
C ALA A 332 36.19 2.46 -4.50
N ILE A 333 34.98 2.04 -4.88
CA ILE A 333 34.76 1.40 -6.19
C ILE A 333 34.92 2.40 -7.34
N ILE A 334 34.44 3.64 -7.16
CA ILE A 334 34.63 4.72 -8.14
C ILE A 334 36.11 5.14 -8.20
N ILE A 335 36.79 5.28 -7.06
CA ILE A 335 38.22 5.61 -7.00
C ILE A 335 39.05 4.45 -7.56
N THR A 336 38.80 3.19 -7.21
CA THR A 336 39.55 2.05 -7.77
C THR A 336 39.28 1.88 -9.26
N GLY A 337 38.03 2.08 -9.71
CA GLY A 337 37.68 2.10 -11.13
C GLY A 337 38.35 3.28 -11.87
N MET A 338 38.37 4.47 -11.28
CA MET A 338 39.04 5.65 -11.83
C MET A 338 40.57 5.51 -11.76
N CYS A 339 41.13 4.90 -10.72
CA CYS A 339 42.55 4.62 -10.60
C CYS A 339 42.99 3.60 -11.64
N LEU A 340 42.22 2.53 -11.88
CA LEU A 340 42.48 1.59 -12.98
C LEU A 340 42.42 2.27 -14.35
N LEU A 341 41.51 3.24 -14.53
CA LEU A 341 41.39 4.02 -15.77
C LEU A 341 42.45 5.13 -15.91
N ILE A 342 42.96 5.68 -14.80
CA ILE A 342 44.08 6.63 -14.78
C ILE A 342 45.38 5.88 -15.04
N TYR A 343 45.58 4.71 -14.42
CA TYR A 343 46.75 3.86 -14.62
C TYR A 343 46.85 3.30 -16.04
N SER A 344 45.71 3.12 -16.72
CA SER A 344 45.66 2.77 -18.15
C SER A 344 45.87 3.97 -19.09
N GLY A 345 46.19 5.16 -18.56
CA GLY A 345 46.51 6.36 -19.35
C GLY A 345 45.30 7.13 -19.88
N VAL A 346 44.06 6.83 -19.43
CA VAL A 346 42.82 7.37 -20.02
C VAL A 346 42.41 8.72 -19.40
N PHE A 347 42.94 9.14 -18.23
CA PHE A 347 42.43 10.30 -17.48
C PHE A 347 43.49 11.25 -16.90
N ASN A 348 44.23 11.97 -17.74
CA ASN A 348 45.18 13.01 -17.29
C ASN A 348 44.57 14.39 -16.97
N ASN A 349 43.24 14.59 -16.99
CA ASN A 349 42.65 15.95 -16.95
C ASN A 349 41.36 16.14 -16.11
N ILE A 350 41.31 15.72 -14.84
CA ILE A 350 40.22 16.09 -13.92
C ILE A 350 40.65 17.28 -13.04
N VAL A 351 39.83 18.34 -12.99
CA VAL A 351 40.24 19.65 -12.45
C VAL A 351 39.60 19.99 -11.10
N GLU A 352 38.35 19.59 -10.79
CA GLU A 352 37.73 19.93 -9.49
C GLU A 352 36.48 19.08 -9.16
N ILE A 353 36.28 18.76 -7.87
CA ILE A 353 35.05 18.13 -7.31
C ILE A 353 34.49 19.03 -6.20
N LYS A 354 33.23 19.50 -6.35
CA LYS A 354 32.51 20.25 -5.30
C LYS A 354 31.29 19.49 -4.79
N TRP A 355 31.03 19.61 -3.48
CA TRP A 355 30.02 18.82 -2.76
C TRP A 355 29.02 19.70 -2.00
N ASP A 356 27.72 19.44 -2.20
CA ASP A 356 26.60 19.94 -1.39
C ASP A 356 25.63 18.77 -1.11
N THR A 357 24.91 18.85 0.01
CA THR A 357 23.88 17.93 0.53
C THR A 357 22.86 17.40 -0.49
N THR A 358 22.69 18.06 -1.64
CA THR A 358 21.75 17.64 -2.69
C THR A 358 22.39 17.43 -4.08
N LEU A 359 23.68 17.75 -4.24
CA LEU A 359 24.33 17.89 -5.55
C LEU A 359 25.84 17.59 -5.49
N ILE A 360 26.32 16.70 -6.38
CA ILE A 360 27.75 16.51 -6.65
C ILE A 360 28.06 17.14 -8.01
N LYS A 361 29.05 18.04 -8.05
CA LYS A 361 29.56 18.66 -9.28
C LYS A 361 30.97 18.14 -9.58
N LEU A 362 31.16 17.51 -10.73
CA LEU A 362 32.46 17.09 -11.23
C LEU A 362 32.80 17.91 -12.48
N ASN A 363 33.98 18.53 -12.53
CA ASN A 363 34.41 19.32 -13.68
C ASN A 363 35.50 18.55 -14.46
N TRP A 364 35.18 18.12 -15.68
CA TRP A 364 36.07 17.33 -16.55
C TRP A 364 36.24 18.00 -17.91
N ASN A 365 37.45 18.48 -18.23
CA ASN A 365 37.76 19.12 -19.51
C ASN A 365 36.69 20.11 -19.98
N THR A 366 36.34 21.11 -19.15
CA THR A 366 35.28 22.11 -19.37
C THR A 366 33.82 21.61 -19.30
N ARG A 367 33.59 20.32 -19.01
CA ARG A 367 32.25 19.74 -18.84
C ARG A 367 31.90 19.50 -17.37
N LEU A 368 30.82 20.12 -16.92
CA LEU A 368 30.24 19.93 -15.59
C LEU A 368 29.29 18.73 -15.57
N ILE A 369 29.59 17.72 -14.76
CA ILE A 369 28.72 16.58 -14.48
C ILE A 369 28.04 16.83 -13.13
N GLU A 370 26.72 17.00 -13.15
CA GLU A 370 25.88 17.17 -11.95
C GLU A 370 25.17 15.85 -11.57
N LEU A 371 25.40 15.34 -10.35
CA LEU A 371 24.67 14.22 -9.78
C LEU A 371 23.70 14.75 -8.71
N LYS A 372 22.40 14.74 -9.00
CA LYS A 372 21.32 15.15 -8.09
C LYS A 372 20.76 13.98 -7.29
N SER A 373 20.48 14.20 -6.01
CA SER A 373 19.76 13.24 -5.15
C SER A 373 18.29 13.13 -5.59
N ASN A 374 17.87 11.97 -6.10
CA ASN A 374 16.50 11.71 -6.52
C ASN A 374 15.58 11.38 -5.34
N THR A 375 15.16 12.39 -4.58
CA THR A 375 13.86 12.30 -3.89
C THR A 375 12.78 12.33 -4.97
N VAL A 376 11.85 11.36 -4.98
CA VAL A 376 10.68 11.41 -5.87
C VAL A 376 10.03 12.77 -5.67
N PRO A 377 9.95 13.62 -6.72
CA PRO A 377 9.46 14.97 -6.54
C PRO A 377 8.01 14.91 -6.06
N PHE A 378 7.75 15.48 -4.88
CA PHE A 378 6.39 15.68 -4.41
C PHE A 378 5.72 16.68 -5.36
N HIS A 379 4.78 16.21 -6.15
CA HIS A 379 4.12 17.03 -7.14
C HIS A 379 3.07 17.91 -6.45
N SER A 380 3.34 19.22 -6.40
CA SER A 380 2.34 20.19 -5.95
C SER A 380 2.39 21.48 -6.76
N CYS A 381 1.28 22.21 -6.78
CA CYS A 381 1.18 23.54 -7.36
C CYS A 381 0.38 24.46 -6.45
N THR A 382 0.53 25.77 -6.67
CA THR A 382 -0.22 26.79 -5.95
C THR A 382 -0.75 27.85 -6.91
N GLY A 383 -2.02 28.21 -6.76
CA GLY A 383 -2.66 29.30 -7.50
C GLY A 383 -2.74 29.08 -9.01
N ARG A 384 -2.34 30.08 -9.80
CA ARG A 384 -2.46 30.05 -11.27
C ARG A 384 -1.45 29.14 -11.98
N ASN A 385 -0.42 28.68 -11.28
CA ASN A 385 0.66 27.89 -11.87
C ASN A 385 0.33 26.39 -12.01
N CYS A 386 -0.92 26.00 -11.75
CA CYS A 386 -1.33 24.60 -11.74
C CYS A 386 -1.44 23.94 -13.12
N THR A 387 -1.55 24.73 -14.20
CA THR A 387 -1.57 24.19 -15.58
C THR A 387 -0.31 23.40 -15.91
N ASN A 388 0.88 23.96 -15.61
CA ASN A 388 2.15 23.30 -15.89
C ASN A 388 2.35 22.06 -15.01
N PHE A 389 1.88 22.14 -13.76
CA PHE A 389 1.86 20.99 -12.87
C PHE A 389 1.05 19.83 -13.46
N LEU A 390 -0.19 20.05 -13.91
CA LEU A 390 -1.01 18.99 -14.48
C LEU A 390 -0.38 18.41 -15.76
N LYS A 391 0.16 19.26 -16.64
CA LYS A 391 0.90 18.80 -17.82
C LYS A 391 2.10 17.92 -17.45
N SER A 392 2.85 18.29 -16.40
CA SER A 392 4.00 17.50 -15.93
C SER A 392 3.58 16.20 -15.24
N TYR A 393 2.51 16.26 -14.43
CA TYR A 393 2.04 15.18 -13.58
C TYR A 393 1.39 14.08 -14.42
N PHE A 394 0.68 14.47 -15.47
CA PHE A 394 0.03 13.55 -16.39
C PHE A 394 0.88 13.16 -17.60
N GLY A 395 1.86 14.00 -17.97
CA GLY A 395 2.61 13.85 -19.21
C GLY A 395 1.72 14.03 -20.46
N LYS A 396 2.14 13.46 -21.59
CA LYS A 396 1.40 13.51 -22.87
C LYS A 396 0.28 12.45 -22.97
N LYS A 397 -0.15 11.85 -21.86
CA LYS A 397 -1.13 10.76 -21.88
C LYS A 397 -2.54 11.29 -22.01
N THR A 398 -3.32 10.68 -22.90
CA THR A 398 -4.77 10.84 -22.93
C THR A 398 -5.39 9.89 -21.90
N TYR A 399 -6.31 10.40 -21.09
CA TYR A 399 -7.03 9.60 -20.10
C TYR A 399 -8.38 9.20 -20.64
N LYS A 400 -8.72 7.92 -20.47
CA LYS A 400 -10.01 7.38 -20.88
C LYS A 400 -11.11 7.63 -19.85
N SER A 401 -10.76 7.81 -18.57
CA SER A 401 -11.71 8.04 -17.48
C SER A 401 -11.16 8.99 -16.41
N VAL A 402 -11.89 10.07 -16.14
CA VAL A 402 -11.61 11.06 -15.09
C VAL A 402 -12.83 11.21 -14.19
N VAL A 403 -12.65 11.04 -12.89
CA VAL A 403 -13.72 11.12 -11.89
C VAL A 403 -13.45 12.28 -10.94
N PHE A 404 -14.46 13.12 -10.72
CA PHE A 404 -14.48 14.23 -9.80
C PHE A 404 -15.28 13.83 -8.56
N LEU A 405 -14.64 13.89 -7.39
CA LEU A 405 -15.21 13.50 -6.11
C LEU A 405 -15.25 14.71 -5.19
N GLY A 406 -16.43 15.05 -4.67
CA GLY A 406 -16.54 16.16 -3.73
C GLY A 406 -17.95 16.70 -3.53
N ASP A 407 -18.01 17.89 -2.96
CA ASP A 407 -19.24 18.64 -2.68
C ASP A 407 -19.73 19.47 -3.90
N SER A 408 -20.63 20.40 -3.62
CA SER A 408 -21.21 21.32 -4.60
C SER A 408 -20.18 22.20 -5.33
N CYS A 409 -19.02 22.49 -4.73
CA CYS A 409 -17.94 23.21 -5.40
C CYS A 409 -17.28 22.34 -6.47
N MET A 410 -17.08 21.05 -6.19
CA MET A 410 -16.59 20.09 -7.18
C MET A 410 -17.59 19.85 -8.30
N HIS A 411 -18.89 19.78 -7.99
CA HIS A 411 -19.94 19.71 -9.00
C HIS A 411 -19.89 20.92 -9.95
N ARG A 412 -19.74 22.15 -9.43
CA ARG A 412 -19.64 23.37 -10.24
C ARG A 412 -18.38 23.39 -11.12
N LEU A 413 -17.24 22.92 -10.60
CA LEU A 413 -16.02 22.74 -11.39
C LEU A 413 -16.25 21.74 -12.53
N PHE A 414 -16.85 20.60 -12.22
CA PHE A 414 -17.20 19.57 -13.21
C PHE A 414 -18.10 20.13 -14.31
N MET A 415 -19.15 20.89 -13.96
CA MET A 415 -20.03 21.52 -14.96
C MET A 415 -19.29 22.53 -15.85
N ALA A 416 -18.36 23.31 -15.30
CA ALA A 416 -17.53 24.24 -16.07
C ALA A 416 -16.56 23.50 -17.02
N ILE A 417 -16.08 22.30 -16.65
CA ILE A 417 -15.28 21.43 -17.53
C ILE A 417 -16.14 20.90 -18.68
N LEU A 418 -17.36 20.43 -18.39
CA LEU A 418 -18.28 19.94 -19.41
C LEU A 418 -18.68 21.03 -20.42
N GLU A 419 -18.89 22.28 -19.98
CA GLU A 419 -19.16 23.42 -20.87
C GLU A 419 -18.05 23.59 -21.93
N LYS A 420 -16.79 23.37 -21.54
CA LYS A 420 -15.62 23.49 -22.42
C LYS A 420 -15.37 22.26 -23.31
N LYS A 421 -15.79 21.07 -22.89
CA LYS A 421 -15.52 19.79 -23.57
C LYS A 421 -16.59 19.39 -24.60
N ARG A 422 -17.60 20.24 -24.86
CA ARG A 422 -18.74 19.89 -25.72
C ARG A 422 -18.31 19.49 -27.15
N PRO A 423 -19.00 18.51 -27.76
CA PRO A 423 -20.20 17.83 -27.26
C PRO A 423 -19.90 16.69 -26.28
N CYS A 424 -20.75 16.54 -25.24
CA CYS A 424 -20.71 15.45 -24.28
C CYS A 424 -22.10 14.81 -24.15
N LYS A 425 -22.19 13.48 -24.07
CA LYS A 425 -23.43 12.73 -23.88
C LYS A 425 -23.53 12.20 -22.45
N VAL A 426 -24.66 12.41 -21.79
CA VAL A 426 -24.95 11.78 -20.49
C VAL A 426 -25.12 10.27 -20.70
N ILE A 427 -24.42 9.47 -19.92
CA ILE A 427 -24.50 8.01 -19.91
C ILE A 427 -25.33 7.54 -18.72
N LYS A 428 -25.09 8.12 -17.54
CA LYS A 428 -25.75 7.74 -16.30
C LYS A 428 -25.87 8.97 -15.40
N GLN A 429 -26.94 9.05 -14.62
CA GLN A 429 -27.15 10.14 -13.66
C GLN A 429 -27.83 9.61 -12.38
N ALA A 430 -27.50 10.22 -11.25
CA ALA A 430 -28.14 10.04 -9.96
C ALA A 430 -28.58 11.40 -9.43
N PHE A 431 -29.79 11.43 -8.86
CA PHE A 431 -30.21 12.51 -7.99
C PHE A 431 -29.81 12.21 -6.54
N ARG A 432 -30.05 13.19 -5.66
CA ARG A 432 -29.68 13.21 -4.23
C ARG A 432 -29.85 11.88 -3.48
N CYS A 433 -30.96 11.17 -3.70
CA CYS A 433 -31.31 9.93 -2.98
C CYS A 433 -31.08 8.64 -3.76
N ASN A 434 -30.56 8.73 -4.98
CA ASN A 434 -30.40 7.58 -5.89
C ASN A 434 -28.93 7.23 -6.11
N LEU A 435 -28.02 7.79 -5.31
CA LEU A 435 -26.58 7.61 -5.47
C LEU A 435 -26.19 6.13 -5.31
N ILE A 436 -26.75 5.42 -4.34
CA ILE A 436 -26.41 4.00 -4.15
C ILE A 436 -26.79 3.12 -5.36
N SER A 437 -27.96 3.35 -5.94
CA SER A 437 -28.40 2.70 -7.18
C SER A 437 -27.52 3.10 -8.36
N TYR A 438 -27.05 4.35 -8.38
CA TYR A 438 -26.07 4.81 -9.35
C TYR A 438 -24.71 4.10 -9.21
N LEU A 439 -24.30 3.74 -7.99
CA LEU A 439 -23.10 2.93 -7.78
C LEU A 439 -23.32 1.44 -8.13
N GLY A 440 -24.56 1.03 -8.42
CA GLY A 440 -24.91 -0.37 -8.70
C GLY A 440 -24.80 -1.26 -7.47
N GLN A 441 -24.95 -0.68 -6.28
CA GLN A 441 -24.79 -1.39 -5.02
C GLN A 441 -26.13 -1.55 -4.30
N GLN A 442 -26.22 -2.57 -3.46
CA GLN A 442 -27.39 -2.80 -2.63
C GLN A 442 -27.25 -2.02 -1.32
N LYS A 443 -28.28 -1.23 -0.98
CA LYS A 443 -28.35 -0.53 0.31
C LYS A 443 -28.37 -1.51 1.49
N LEU A 444 -27.80 -1.09 2.61
CA LEU A 444 -28.04 -1.78 3.88
C LEU A 444 -29.53 -1.76 4.24
N SER A 445 -29.99 -2.81 4.92
CA SER A 445 -31.36 -2.86 5.45
C SER A 445 -31.55 -1.79 6.53
N ASN A 446 -30.53 -1.60 7.37
CA ASN A 446 -30.49 -0.60 8.42
C ASN A 446 -29.34 0.36 8.16
N TRP A 447 -29.66 1.65 8.01
CA TRP A 447 -28.65 2.69 7.89
C TRP A 447 -28.06 3.01 9.26
N THR A 448 -26.73 3.01 9.36
CA THR A 448 -26.04 3.37 10.60
C THR A 448 -25.87 4.88 10.67
N LYS A 449 -26.38 5.51 11.73
CA LYS A 449 -26.25 6.96 11.91
C LYS A 449 -24.78 7.37 12.10
N PRO A 450 -24.32 8.53 11.57
CA PRO A 450 -22.97 9.02 11.81
C PRO A 450 -22.69 9.28 13.29
N SER A 451 -21.42 9.11 13.67
CA SER A 451 -20.90 9.64 14.93
C SER A 451 -20.67 11.16 14.85
N SER A 452 -20.26 11.78 15.96
CA SER A 452 -19.98 13.23 16.03
C SER A 452 -18.74 13.70 15.25
N ILE A 453 -18.04 12.76 14.59
CA ILE A 453 -16.83 12.99 13.78
C ILE A 453 -17.00 12.54 12.32
N GLU A 454 -18.23 12.20 11.89
CA GLU A 454 -18.59 11.73 10.56
C GLU A 454 -19.78 12.53 10.01
N GLY A 455 -19.81 12.78 8.71
CA GLY A 455 -21.04 13.23 8.03
C GLY A 455 -22.01 12.07 7.76
N PRO A 456 -23.27 12.33 7.42
CA PRO A 456 -23.90 13.65 7.15
C PRO A 456 -24.29 14.44 8.40
N VAL A 457 -24.55 15.74 8.25
CA VAL A 457 -25.06 16.60 9.34
C VAL A 457 -26.38 17.31 9.03
N LEU A 458 -26.86 17.30 7.78
CA LEU A 458 -28.07 18.02 7.36
C LEU A 458 -29.18 17.10 6.82
N TYR A 459 -29.31 17.03 5.51
CA TYR A 459 -30.41 16.31 4.86
C TYR A 459 -30.20 14.80 4.87
N GLY A 460 -29.01 14.32 4.54
CA GLY A 460 -28.64 12.91 4.62
C GLY A 460 -28.77 12.35 6.04
N LEU A 461 -28.61 13.20 7.06
CA LEU A 461 -28.83 12.80 8.47
C LEU A 461 -30.30 12.48 8.76
N THR A 462 -31.22 13.20 8.12
CA THR A 462 -32.67 13.03 8.28
C THR A 462 -33.30 12.14 7.19
N HIS A 463 -32.55 11.87 6.11
CA HIS A 463 -32.97 11.07 4.96
C HIS A 463 -31.86 10.06 4.64
N PRO A 464 -31.87 8.90 5.33
CA PRO A 464 -30.89 7.83 5.10
C PRO A 464 -30.73 7.49 3.62
N PHE A 465 -29.48 7.28 3.18
CA PHE A 465 -29.11 7.01 1.78
C PHE A 465 -29.28 8.18 0.80
N CYS A 466 -29.54 9.40 1.29
CA CYS A 466 -29.50 10.63 0.50
C CYS A 466 -28.28 11.47 0.84
N THR A 467 -27.77 12.24 -0.13
CA THR A 467 -26.63 13.12 0.09
C THR A 467 -27.02 14.46 0.73
N ASP A 468 -26.17 15.06 1.57
CA ASP A 468 -26.39 16.43 2.08
C ASP A 468 -26.40 17.47 0.94
N CYS A 469 -25.65 17.22 -0.12
CA CYS A 469 -25.45 18.14 -1.23
C CYS A 469 -26.72 18.33 -2.07
N SER A 470 -27.31 19.54 -2.00
CA SER A 470 -28.48 19.90 -2.80
C SER A 470 -28.10 20.32 -4.22
N GLY A 471 -28.72 19.69 -5.23
CA GLY A 471 -28.48 19.98 -6.65
C GLY A 471 -27.16 19.42 -7.20
N CYS A 472 -26.48 18.54 -6.45
CA CYS A 472 -25.21 17.93 -6.80
C CYS A 472 -25.43 16.56 -7.44
N ASN A 473 -26.10 16.54 -8.59
CA ASN A 473 -26.44 15.30 -9.26
C ASN A 473 -25.17 14.59 -9.74
N SER A 474 -24.95 13.38 -9.25
CA SER A 474 -23.84 12.54 -9.75
C SER A 474 -24.13 12.14 -11.18
N ALA A 475 -23.14 12.18 -12.06
CA ALA A 475 -23.36 11.93 -13.48
C ALA A 475 -22.09 11.51 -14.20
N LEU A 476 -22.24 10.54 -15.10
CA LEU A 476 -21.22 10.06 -16.02
C LEU A 476 -21.52 10.56 -17.42
N PHE A 477 -20.55 11.24 -18.02
CA PHE A 477 -20.61 11.74 -19.40
C PHE A 477 -19.55 11.06 -20.27
N HIS A 478 -19.86 10.98 -21.56
CA HIS A 478 -18.93 10.59 -22.61
C HIS A 478 -18.64 11.80 -23.50
N CYS A 479 -17.39 12.27 -23.49
CA CYS A 479 -16.92 13.46 -24.20
C CYS A 479 -15.81 13.05 -25.18
N GLY A 480 -16.18 12.67 -26.40
CA GLY A 480 -15.26 12.00 -27.32
C GLY A 480 -14.77 10.68 -26.73
N GLU A 481 -13.46 10.42 -26.73
CA GLU A 481 -12.89 9.19 -26.16
C GLU A 481 -12.81 9.18 -24.62
N THR A 482 -13.09 10.31 -23.96
CA THR A 482 -12.95 10.45 -22.51
C THR A 482 -14.28 10.30 -21.80
N LYS A 483 -14.33 9.44 -20.79
CA LYS A 483 -15.40 9.42 -19.79
C LYS A 483 -15.08 10.43 -18.69
N ILE A 484 -16.01 11.32 -18.39
CA ILE A 484 -15.88 12.30 -17.32
C ILE A 484 -17.05 12.10 -16.36
N GLU A 485 -16.75 11.90 -15.09
CA GLU A 485 -17.74 11.57 -14.09
C GLU A 485 -17.65 12.51 -12.90
N TYR A 486 -18.80 12.84 -12.30
CA TYR A 486 -18.89 13.44 -10.98
C TYR A 486 -19.66 12.53 -10.05
N VAL A 487 -19.12 12.30 -8.85
CA VAL A 487 -19.76 11.57 -7.77
C VAL A 487 -19.72 12.42 -6.51
N SER A 488 -20.90 12.66 -5.92
CA SER A 488 -21.04 13.51 -4.74
C SER A 488 -20.45 12.81 -3.51
N VAL A 489 -19.50 13.47 -2.84
CA VAL A 489 -18.89 13.05 -1.57
C VAL A 489 -18.54 14.29 -0.73
N GLU A 490 -19.37 14.59 0.26
CA GLU A 490 -19.34 15.90 0.91
C GLU A 490 -18.31 16.00 2.05
N TYR A 491 -18.15 14.91 2.81
CA TYR A 491 -17.27 14.86 3.97
C TYR A 491 -16.02 14.01 3.73
N ALA A 492 -14.95 14.26 4.48
CA ALA A 492 -13.75 13.43 4.41
C ALA A 492 -13.99 12.00 4.92
N ARG A 493 -14.92 11.86 5.87
CA ARG A 493 -15.49 10.58 6.30
C ARG A 493 -17.00 10.73 6.43
N ASP A 494 -17.70 9.95 5.63
CA ASP A 494 -19.12 10.11 5.39
C ASP A 494 -19.82 8.77 5.42
N VAL A 495 -21.00 8.71 6.02
CA VAL A 495 -21.82 7.51 6.08
C VAL A 495 -23.20 7.71 5.42
N GLU A 496 -23.38 8.76 4.61
CA GLU A 496 -24.58 8.97 3.79
C GLU A 496 -24.93 7.73 2.97
N ILE A 497 -23.94 7.17 2.26
CA ILE A 497 -24.13 6.06 1.33
C ILE A 497 -23.45 4.80 1.87
N GLN A 498 -24.26 3.89 2.43
CA GLN A 498 -23.81 2.60 2.95
C GLN A 498 -24.42 1.47 2.13
N SER A 499 -23.60 0.51 1.75
CA SER A 499 -24.01 -0.68 1.01
C SER A 499 -23.74 -1.96 1.79
N THR A 500 -24.25 -3.08 1.30
CA THR A 500 -23.97 -4.42 1.86
C THR A 500 -22.50 -4.81 1.85
N ILE A 501 -21.64 -4.03 1.17
CA ILE A 501 -20.20 -4.28 1.01
C ILE A 501 -19.32 -3.09 1.43
N GLY A 502 -19.90 -1.95 1.81
CA GLY A 502 -19.18 -0.74 2.20
C GLY A 502 -19.94 0.05 3.27
N ASN A 503 -19.26 0.43 4.35
CA ASN A 503 -19.87 1.03 5.53
C ASN A 503 -19.86 2.57 5.50
N THR A 504 -19.13 3.15 4.54
CA THR A 504 -18.99 4.60 4.35
C THR A 504 -19.23 4.96 2.89
N THR A 505 -19.58 6.22 2.61
CA THR A 505 -19.68 6.75 1.25
C THR A 505 -18.35 6.57 0.52
N GLN A 506 -17.21 6.80 1.17
CA GLN A 506 -15.88 6.63 0.58
C GLN A 506 -15.62 5.18 0.18
N GLU A 507 -15.96 4.20 1.01
CA GLU A 507 -15.84 2.77 0.69
C GLU A 507 -16.76 2.38 -0.46
N ALA A 508 -18.03 2.78 -0.42
CA ALA A 508 -19.00 2.50 -1.48
C ALA A 508 -18.52 3.05 -2.83
N VAL A 509 -18.09 4.32 -2.88
CA VAL A 509 -17.54 4.94 -4.09
C VAL A 509 -16.28 4.22 -4.55
N SER A 510 -15.38 3.86 -3.63
CA SER A 510 -14.14 3.15 -3.96
C SER A 510 -14.40 1.78 -4.57
N LEU A 511 -15.34 1.01 -4.02
CA LEU A 511 -15.75 -0.29 -4.55
C LEU A 511 -16.35 -0.16 -5.95
N TYR A 512 -17.18 0.87 -6.17
CA TYR A 512 -17.70 1.19 -7.50
C TYR A 512 -16.57 1.50 -8.49
N LEU A 513 -15.64 2.38 -8.14
CA LEU A 513 -14.55 2.80 -9.03
C LEU A 513 -13.56 1.67 -9.36
N ASN A 514 -13.41 0.70 -8.46
CA ASN A 514 -12.59 -0.49 -8.70
C ASN A 514 -13.15 -1.34 -9.86
N SER A 515 -14.47 -1.31 -10.08
CA SER A 515 -15.12 -2.04 -11.17
C SER A 515 -15.06 -1.34 -12.53
N SER A 516 -14.81 -0.02 -12.57
CA SER A 516 -14.99 0.81 -13.78
C SER A 516 -13.68 1.19 -14.50
N PHE A 517 -12.52 0.75 -14.00
CA PHE A 517 -11.17 1.14 -14.45
C PHE A 517 -11.02 2.67 -14.59
N THR A 518 -10.74 3.34 -13.48
CA THR A 518 -10.60 4.80 -13.42
C THR A 518 -9.13 5.23 -13.56
N ASN A 519 -8.84 6.17 -14.47
CA ASN A 519 -7.45 6.63 -14.65
C ASN A 519 -7.08 7.74 -13.68
N VAL A 520 -7.97 8.73 -13.50
CA VAL A 520 -7.69 9.91 -12.69
C VAL A 520 -8.85 10.17 -11.74
N CYS A 521 -8.52 10.34 -10.46
CA CYS A 521 -9.46 10.82 -9.44
C CYS A 521 -9.05 12.21 -8.99
N VAL A 522 -9.94 13.19 -9.15
CA VAL A 522 -9.76 14.57 -8.71
C VAL A 522 -10.68 14.81 -7.53
N VAL A 523 -10.12 15.12 -6.37
CA VAL A 523 -10.82 15.05 -5.09
C VAL A 523 -10.75 16.38 -4.36
N ASN A 524 -11.88 16.89 -3.90
CA ASN A 524 -11.95 17.92 -2.87
C ASN A 524 -13.13 17.62 -1.97
N SER A 525 -12.87 17.45 -0.68
CA SER A 525 -13.93 17.12 0.28
C SER A 525 -13.61 17.65 1.66
N GLY A 526 -14.66 17.87 2.45
CA GLY A 526 -14.58 18.18 3.85
C GLY A 526 -14.48 19.64 4.23
N ILE A 527 -14.98 20.56 3.40
CA ILE A 527 -15.31 21.92 3.89
C ILE A 527 -16.46 21.86 4.92
N HIS A 528 -17.36 20.90 4.77
CA HIS A 528 -18.50 20.67 5.66
C HIS A 528 -18.11 19.93 6.96
N ASP A 529 -16.96 19.25 6.99
CA ASP A 529 -16.39 18.66 8.21
C ASP A 529 -16.20 19.70 9.35
N MET A 530 -16.10 21.00 9.02
CA MET A 530 -16.03 22.07 10.03
C MET A 530 -17.31 22.23 10.86
N MET A 531 -18.42 21.62 10.44
CA MET A 531 -19.68 21.58 11.18
C MET A 531 -19.71 20.45 12.23
N LEU A 532 -18.74 19.52 12.20
CA LEU A 532 -18.70 18.37 13.10
C LEU A 532 -18.12 18.77 14.47
N PRO A 533 -18.92 18.69 15.56
CA PRO A 533 -18.56 19.31 16.84
C PRO A 533 -17.37 18.63 17.54
N ALA A 534 -17.19 17.32 17.34
CA ALA A 534 -16.10 16.56 17.96
C ALA A 534 -14.86 16.42 17.06
N LEU A 535 -14.91 16.96 15.84
CA LEU A 535 -13.83 16.74 14.88
C LEU A 535 -12.64 17.67 15.14
N THR A 536 -11.55 17.07 15.60
CA THR A 536 -10.26 17.75 15.75
C THR A 536 -9.50 17.81 14.41
N ASP A 537 -8.51 18.70 14.31
CA ASP A 537 -7.71 18.83 13.09
C ASP A 537 -6.94 17.53 12.78
N GLN A 538 -6.50 16.81 13.81
CA GLN A 538 -5.81 15.54 13.65
C GLN A 538 -6.76 14.42 13.16
N LEU A 539 -7.99 14.38 13.69
CA LEU A 539 -9.01 13.44 13.23
C LEU A 539 -9.42 13.72 11.78
N TYR A 540 -9.58 15.00 11.41
CA TYR A 540 -9.82 15.39 10.02
C TYR A 540 -8.71 14.88 9.07
N VAL A 541 -7.44 15.06 9.45
CA VAL A 541 -6.30 14.54 8.66
C VAL A 541 -6.32 13.01 8.55
N GLN A 542 -6.74 12.31 9.62
CA GLN A 542 -6.91 10.85 9.60
C GLN A 542 -8.05 10.42 8.68
N ASN A 543 -9.18 11.14 8.68
CA ASN A 543 -10.30 10.91 7.76
C ASN A 543 -9.88 11.10 6.30
N VAL A 544 -9.15 12.18 6.00
CA VAL A 544 -8.58 12.41 4.66
C VAL A 544 -7.57 11.32 4.29
N GLN A 545 -6.71 10.90 5.23
CA GLN A 545 -5.76 9.80 4.99
C GLN A 545 -6.50 8.50 4.65
N PHE A 546 -7.55 8.16 5.40
CA PHE A 546 -8.42 7.00 5.13
C PHE A 546 -8.99 7.08 3.72
N TYR A 547 -9.54 8.23 3.33
CA TYR A 547 -10.12 8.41 2.01
C TYR A 547 -9.07 8.28 0.88
N VAL A 548 -7.93 8.97 1.01
CA VAL A 548 -6.83 8.88 0.03
C VAL A 548 -6.32 7.44 -0.09
N GLN A 549 -6.23 6.71 1.02
CA GLN A 549 -5.78 5.31 1.03
C GLN A 549 -6.66 4.42 0.15
N HIS A 550 -7.99 4.60 0.17
CA HIS A 550 -8.86 3.87 -0.75
C HIS A 550 -8.58 4.22 -2.22
N LEU A 551 -8.48 5.52 -2.54
CA LEU A 551 -8.37 5.97 -3.92
C LEU A 551 -7.03 5.62 -4.59
N VAL A 552 -5.91 5.66 -3.87
CA VAL A 552 -4.58 5.36 -4.45
C VAL A 552 -4.41 3.91 -4.91
N HIS A 553 -5.29 3.01 -4.46
CA HIS A 553 -5.31 1.62 -4.90
C HIS A 553 -6.16 1.40 -6.16
N ILE A 554 -7.06 2.34 -6.47
CA ILE A 554 -8.06 2.21 -7.53
C ILE A 554 -7.71 3.10 -8.72
N CYS A 555 -7.40 4.36 -8.46
CA CYS A 555 -7.11 5.35 -9.48
C CYS A 555 -5.62 5.31 -9.84
N GLN A 556 -5.28 5.34 -11.13
CA GLN A 556 -3.87 5.39 -11.54
C GLN A 556 -3.18 6.66 -11.02
N ASN A 557 -3.91 7.77 -11.02
CA ASN A 557 -3.46 9.04 -10.48
C ASN A 557 -4.55 9.63 -9.59
N VAL A 558 -4.15 10.25 -8.48
CA VAL A 558 -5.06 10.96 -7.57
C VAL A 558 -4.54 12.38 -7.43
N ILE A 559 -5.43 13.35 -7.59
CA ILE A 559 -5.16 14.76 -7.32
C ILE A 559 -6.05 15.18 -6.17
N TRP A 560 -5.43 15.57 -5.08
CA TRP A 560 -6.11 16.24 -3.98
C TRP A 560 -6.07 17.75 -4.21
N ILE A 561 -7.24 18.36 -4.39
CA ILE A 561 -7.40 19.81 -4.44
C ILE A 561 -7.59 20.29 -2.99
N SER A 562 -6.82 21.28 -2.58
CA SER A 562 -6.98 21.93 -1.27
C SER A 562 -8.37 22.54 -1.12
N THR A 563 -8.94 22.52 0.08
CA THR A 563 -10.16 23.26 0.40
C THR A 563 -9.96 24.74 0.11
N THR A 564 -10.85 25.34 -0.69
CA THR A 564 -10.79 26.74 -1.06
C THR A 564 -11.09 27.65 0.13
N ALA A 565 -10.63 28.90 0.09
CA ALA A 565 -11.03 29.89 1.07
C ALA A 565 -12.55 30.10 1.05
N VAL A 566 -13.12 30.56 2.15
CA VAL A 566 -14.50 31.04 2.27
C VAL A 566 -14.55 32.57 2.30
N ARG A 567 -15.74 33.15 2.08
CA ARG A 567 -15.96 34.59 2.23
C ARG A 567 -15.70 35.08 3.66
N GLY A 568 -15.99 34.24 4.65
CA GLY A 568 -15.76 34.52 6.07
C GLY A 568 -17.02 35.05 6.80
N ASP A 569 -18.20 34.67 6.33
CA ASP A 569 -19.46 35.04 6.97
C ASP A 569 -19.59 34.38 8.34
N LYS A 570 -19.83 35.18 9.39
CA LYS A 570 -19.82 34.73 10.79
C LYS A 570 -20.93 33.74 11.17
N ILE A 571 -21.98 33.62 10.36
CA ILE A 571 -23.10 32.69 10.61
C ILE A 571 -22.74 31.23 10.29
N PHE A 572 -21.60 30.99 9.63
CA PHE A 572 -21.14 29.68 9.23
C PHE A 572 -19.91 29.24 10.04
N SER A 573 -19.74 27.93 10.26
CA SER A 573 -18.58 27.42 11.02
C SER A 573 -17.26 27.45 10.24
N GLN A 574 -17.34 27.54 8.91
CA GLN A 574 -16.15 27.56 8.06
C GLN A 574 -15.35 28.85 8.28
N ASN A 575 -14.04 28.70 8.51
CA ASN A 575 -13.14 29.84 8.66
C ASN A 575 -11.79 29.62 7.97
N ASN A 576 -11.27 30.68 7.37
CA ASN A 576 -10.05 30.63 6.55
C ASN A 576 -8.81 30.22 7.34
N ARG A 577 -8.70 30.55 8.63
CA ARG A 577 -7.55 30.17 9.47
C ARG A 577 -7.46 28.64 9.61
N ARG A 578 -8.58 27.98 9.94
CA ARG A 578 -8.64 26.53 10.08
C ARG A 578 -8.47 25.83 8.74
N ILE A 579 -9.04 26.37 7.66
CA ILE A 579 -8.88 25.81 6.30
C ILE A 579 -7.39 25.81 5.89
N GLN A 580 -6.66 26.90 6.13
CA GLN A 580 -5.22 26.97 5.85
C GLN A 580 -4.42 25.95 6.65
N LEU A 581 -4.77 25.75 7.93
CA LEU A 581 -4.14 24.74 8.77
C LEU A 581 -4.38 23.33 8.21
N TRP A 582 -5.64 23.00 7.90
CA TRP A 582 -6.03 21.72 7.31
C TRP A 582 -5.32 21.46 5.98
N ASN A 583 -5.30 22.42 5.07
CA ASN A 583 -4.60 22.30 3.79
C ASN A 583 -3.10 22.02 3.98
N ARG A 584 -2.45 22.68 4.96
CA ARG A 584 -1.04 22.45 5.28
C ARG A 584 -0.80 21.06 5.83
N LEU A 585 -1.65 20.60 6.76
CA LEU A 585 -1.56 19.28 7.35
C LEU A 585 -1.81 18.17 6.31
N ILE A 586 -2.82 18.33 5.46
CA ILE A 586 -3.08 17.40 4.35
C ILE A 586 -1.89 17.38 3.38
N LYS A 587 -1.36 18.53 2.98
CA LYS A 587 -0.19 18.61 2.09
C LYS A 587 1.00 17.85 2.67
N GLY A 588 1.28 18.03 3.97
CA GLY A 588 2.32 17.28 4.69
C GLY A 588 2.04 15.78 4.71
N MET A 589 0.82 15.39 5.07
CA MET A 589 0.38 14.00 5.11
C MET A 589 0.52 13.31 3.73
N ILE A 590 0.08 13.97 2.66
CA ILE A 590 0.19 13.45 1.29
C ILE A 590 1.65 13.33 0.86
N ARG A 591 2.47 14.36 1.09
CA ARG A 591 3.91 14.31 0.80
C ARG A 591 4.59 13.12 1.48
N ASP A 592 4.28 12.91 2.76
CA ASP A 592 4.99 11.96 3.60
C ASP A 592 4.47 10.52 3.42
N LYS A 593 3.17 10.32 3.16
CA LYS A 593 2.53 9.00 3.10
C LYS A 593 2.12 8.56 1.69
N PHE A 594 1.81 9.51 0.81
CA PHE A 594 1.27 9.25 -0.52
C PHE A 594 1.99 10.07 -1.62
N PRO A 595 3.31 9.90 -1.81
CA PRO A 595 4.11 10.75 -2.71
C PRO A 595 3.69 10.69 -4.19
N LYS A 596 2.84 9.74 -4.57
CA LYS A 596 2.26 9.63 -5.90
C LYS A 596 1.02 10.50 -6.11
N VAL A 597 0.43 11.03 -5.05
CA VAL A 597 -0.77 11.86 -5.12
C VAL A 597 -0.35 13.30 -5.36
N GLY A 598 -0.90 13.92 -6.39
CA GLY A 598 -0.69 15.33 -6.67
C GLY A 598 -1.47 16.21 -5.70
N PHE A 599 -0.88 17.31 -5.23
CA PHE A 599 -1.57 18.28 -4.37
C PHE A 599 -1.72 19.64 -5.06
N MET A 600 -2.97 20.07 -5.27
CA MET A 600 -3.29 21.33 -5.94
C MET A 600 -3.82 22.36 -4.95
N ASP A 601 -2.99 23.35 -4.60
CA ASP A 601 -3.31 24.39 -3.63
C ASP A 601 -4.00 25.59 -4.29
N LEU A 602 -5.34 25.59 -4.22
CA LEU A 602 -6.21 26.65 -4.74
C LEU A 602 -6.63 27.66 -3.68
N PHE A 603 -6.20 27.50 -2.43
CA PHE A 603 -6.55 28.44 -1.37
C PHE A 603 -6.15 29.88 -1.71
N PRO A 604 -4.90 30.18 -2.16
CA PRO A 604 -4.51 31.56 -2.46
C PRO A 604 -5.31 32.20 -3.59
N LEU A 605 -5.77 31.40 -4.56
CA LEU A 605 -6.58 31.88 -5.68
C LEU A 605 -8.02 32.23 -5.27
N SER A 606 -8.54 31.55 -4.25
CA SER A 606 -9.89 31.77 -3.70
C SER A 606 -9.93 32.74 -2.52
N ASN A 607 -8.77 33.14 -1.97
CA ASN A 607 -8.64 34.02 -0.80
C ASN A 607 -8.89 35.50 -1.13
N SER A 608 -10.01 35.79 -1.78
CA SER A 608 -10.51 37.14 -2.02
C SER A 608 -12.03 37.11 -1.92
N THR A 609 -12.61 38.07 -1.19
CA THR A 609 -14.08 38.21 -1.10
C THR A 609 -14.72 38.37 -2.48
N LYS A 610 -14.01 38.96 -3.45
CA LYS A 610 -14.48 39.11 -4.83
C LYS A 610 -14.56 37.79 -5.61
N ALA A 611 -13.89 36.73 -5.13
CA ALA A 611 -13.90 35.40 -5.73
C ALA A 611 -15.19 34.60 -5.45
N HIS A 612 -15.99 35.05 -4.48
CA HIS A 612 -17.10 34.29 -3.90
C HIS A 612 -18.47 34.80 -4.37
N ARG A 613 -19.41 33.86 -4.58
CA ARG A 613 -20.84 34.13 -4.81
C ARG A 613 -21.59 34.18 -3.48
N ASP A 614 -21.34 33.21 -2.61
CA ASP A 614 -21.86 33.11 -1.25
C ASP A 614 -20.70 32.75 -0.31
N ASN A 615 -20.95 32.24 0.90
CA ASN A 615 -19.84 31.99 1.83
C ASN A 615 -18.85 30.93 1.32
N VAL A 616 -19.31 29.92 0.58
CA VAL A 616 -18.50 28.74 0.21
C VAL A 616 -18.24 28.67 -1.29
N HIS A 617 -19.22 29.01 -2.12
CA HIS A 617 -19.13 28.83 -3.56
C HIS A 617 -18.42 29.99 -4.26
N LEU A 618 -17.48 29.63 -5.14
CA LEU A 618 -16.81 30.58 -6.03
C LEU A 618 -17.75 31.15 -7.10
N LYS A 619 -17.39 32.31 -7.66
CA LYS A 619 -18.07 32.87 -8.83
C LYS A 619 -17.85 31.99 -10.08
N PRO A 620 -18.81 31.95 -11.01
CA PRO A 620 -18.69 31.16 -12.25
C PRO A 620 -17.41 31.42 -13.04
N ALA A 621 -16.95 32.67 -13.13
CA ALA A 621 -15.71 33.03 -13.82
C ALA A 621 -14.48 32.30 -13.26
N LEU A 622 -14.44 32.07 -11.94
CA LEU A 622 -13.33 31.37 -11.30
C LEU A 622 -13.41 29.86 -11.55
N TYR A 623 -14.60 29.24 -11.54
CA TYR A 623 -14.75 27.86 -11.97
C TYR A 623 -14.34 27.66 -13.43
N LYS A 624 -14.65 28.61 -14.32
CA LYS A 624 -14.20 28.57 -15.73
C LYS A 624 -12.68 28.65 -15.87
N LEU A 625 -12.01 29.44 -15.02
CA LEU A 625 -10.56 29.47 -14.92
C LEU A 625 -10.01 28.13 -14.42
N LEU A 626 -10.54 27.59 -13.32
CA LEU A 626 -10.10 26.29 -12.79
C LEU A 626 -10.31 25.14 -13.78
N ALA A 627 -11.44 25.15 -14.51
CA ALA A 627 -11.72 24.20 -15.56
C ALA A 627 -10.65 24.20 -16.67
N SER A 628 -10.02 25.36 -16.96
CA SER A 628 -8.94 25.44 -17.95
C SER A 628 -7.68 24.68 -17.54
N PHE A 629 -7.56 24.25 -16.29
CA PHE A 629 -6.45 23.42 -15.86
C PHE A 629 -6.64 21.96 -16.33
N PHE A 630 -7.89 21.51 -16.49
CA PHE A 630 -8.25 20.12 -16.80
C PHE A 630 -8.65 19.88 -18.28
N THR A 631 -8.80 20.95 -19.06
CA THR A 631 -9.15 20.92 -20.48
C THR A 631 -7.97 21.35 -21.31
#